data_AF-A0A821M9S7-F1
#
_entry.id   AF-A0A821M9S7-F1
#
_cell.length_a   1.000
_cell.length_b   1.000
_cell.length_c   1.000
_cell.angle_alpha   90.00
_cell.angle_beta   90.00
_cell.angle_gamma   90.00
#
_symmetry.space_group_name_H-M   'P 1'
#
loop_
_entity.id
_entity.type
_entity.pdbx_description
1 polymer ?
#
loop_
_entity_poly.entity_id
_entity_poly.type
_entity_poly.pdbx_seq_one_letter_code
_entity_poly.pdbx_strand_id
1 'polypeptide(L)'
;MPVSNPDGYEYTHTNERFWRKTSSIDQNLISFLCRGVDGNRNYDIHWGTVGTSDHNCADIYPGSKPFSEIETRVVRDVLNENLSRMILYMTLHSYGSMIMYPWGHDGSLSNNALGLHTVGIAMADAIYAKTLPVFPRYTVGNSLHVVGYGASGAAADYAHSIGVPLTFTYELPGIEHDYDDDEEEEEDDDFANDDHLKGFHLDPQYIRPVAEETWEGISVCAKRARAIVRSK
;
A
#
# COMPACT_ATOMS: atom_id res chain seq x y z
N MET A 1 0.48 13.76 -0.70
CA MET A 1 1.79 13.57 -1.33
C MET A 1 1.58 12.67 -2.52
N PRO A 2 1.64 13.17 -3.77
CA PRO A 2 1.29 12.39 -4.96
C PRO A 2 2.21 11.19 -5.22
N VAL A 3 3.53 11.40 -5.12
CA VAL A 3 4.54 10.36 -5.30
C VAL A 3 5.47 10.38 -4.09
N SER A 4 5.48 9.30 -3.32
CA SER A 4 6.32 9.15 -2.11
C SER A 4 7.75 8.73 -2.43
N ASN A 5 7.93 7.99 -3.54
CA ASN A 5 9.20 7.46 -4.02
C ASN A 5 9.45 7.95 -5.46
N PRO A 6 9.88 9.22 -5.63
CA PRO A 6 10.06 9.80 -6.96
C PRO A 6 11.16 9.11 -7.77
N ASP A 7 12.27 8.72 -7.12
CA ASP A 7 13.40 8.09 -7.82
C ASP A 7 13.04 6.69 -8.33
N GLY A 8 12.34 5.90 -7.52
CA GLY A 8 11.83 4.60 -7.96
C GLY A 8 10.76 4.74 -9.03
N TYR A 9 9.86 5.73 -8.91
CA TYR A 9 8.84 6.01 -9.92
C TYR A 9 9.45 6.37 -11.28
N GLU A 10 10.45 7.25 -11.33
CA GLU A 10 11.18 7.57 -12.57
C GLU A 10 11.87 6.31 -13.12
N TYR A 11 12.48 5.49 -12.27
CA TYR A 11 13.14 4.25 -12.68
C TYR A 11 12.19 3.26 -13.36
N THR A 12 10.90 3.25 -12.99
CA THR A 12 9.88 2.46 -13.70
C THR A 12 9.57 2.95 -15.12
N HIS A 13 9.88 4.21 -15.44
CA HIS A 13 9.68 4.79 -16.76
C HIS A 13 10.93 4.70 -17.64
N THR A 14 12.12 4.68 -17.01
CA THR A 14 13.39 4.74 -17.74
C THR A 14 14.13 3.41 -17.84
N ASN A 15 13.90 2.47 -16.92
CA ASN A 15 14.71 1.27 -16.78
C ASN A 15 13.89 -0.01 -16.61
N GLU A 16 13.17 -0.16 -15.50
CA GLU A 16 12.52 -1.42 -15.13
C GLU A 16 11.10 -1.17 -14.62
N ARG A 17 10.10 -1.50 -15.45
CA ARG A 17 8.69 -1.14 -15.20
C ARG A 17 8.14 -1.62 -13.86
N PHE A 18 8.62 -2.77 -13.36
CA PHE A 18 8.13 -3.38 -12.12
C PHE A 18 9.01 -3.10 -10.90
N TRP A 19 9.92 -2.13 -10.99
CA TRP A 19 10.70 -1.67 -9.85
C TRP A 19 9.80 -1.07 -8.76
N ARG A 20 9.98 -1.55 -7.52
CA ARG A 20 9.16 -1.16 -6.35
C ARG A 20 9.89 -0.31 -5.32
N LYS A 21 11.20 -0.55 -5.15
CA LYS A 21 12.00 0.02 -4.06
C LYS A 21 12.35 1.49 -4.31
N THR A 22 12.90 2.17 -3.30
CA THR A 22 13.65 3.43 -3.51
C THR A 22 14.85 3.19 -4.43
N SER A 23 15.62 4.24 -4.78
CA SER A 23 16.83 4.11 -5.62
C SER A 23 18.12 4.46 -4.87
N SER A 24 18.10 4.34 -3.54
CA SER A 24 19.21 4.72 -2.68
C SER A 24 20.44 3.80 -2.82
N ILE A 25 21.60 4.39 -2.54
CA ILE A 25 22.89 3.70 -2.39
C ILE A 25 23.42 4.10 -1.02
N ASP A 26 23.92 3.15 -0.25
CA ASP A 26 24.49 3.37 1.07
C ASP A 26 26.00 3.09 1.09
N GLN A 27 26.61 3.05 2.28
CA GLN A 27 28.04 2.78 2.43
C GLN A 27 28.43 1.33 2.15
N ASN A 28 27.46 0.40 2.07
CA ASN A 28 27.72 -0.99 1.75
C ASN A 28 27.93 -1.11 0.24
N LEU A 29 29.07 -1.66 -0.19
CA LEU A 29 29.38 -1.85 -1.61
C LEU A 29 28.32 -2.66 -2.37
N ILE A 30 27.58 -3.53 -1.68
CA ILE A 30 26.48 -4.30 -2.28
C ILE A 30 25.35 -3.38 -2.77
N SER A 31 25.11 -2.22 -2.15
CA SER A 31 24.03 -1.32 -2.57
C SER A 31 24.27 -0.65 -3.92
N PHE A 32 25.51 -0.65 -4.43
CA PHE A 32 25.79 -0.23 -5.81
C PHE A 32 25.20 -1.20 -6.84
N LEU A 33 25.15 -2.49 -6.51
CA LEU A 33 24.53 -3.54 -7.33
C LEU A 33 23.03 -3.67 -7.01
N CYS A 34 22.69 -3.62 -5.73
CA CYS A 34 21.34 -3.86 -5.22
C CYS A 34 20.82 -2.62 -4.53
N ARG A 35 20.31 -1.72 -5.36
CA ARG A 35 19.84 -0.40 -4.93
C ARG A 35 18.53 -0.50 -4.17
N GLY A 36 18.32 0.49 -3.32
CA GLY A 36 17.01 0.77 -2.76
C GLY A 36 16.57 -0.13 -1.63
N VAL A 37 15.48 0.31 -1.03
CA VAL A 37 14.82 -0.27 0.13
C VAL A 37 13.32 -0.33 -0.14
N ASP A 38 12.63 -1.33 0.39
CA ASP A 38 11.18 -1.33 0.43
C ASP A 38 10.73 -0.22 1.39
N GLY A 39 10.26 0.89 0.82
CA GLY A 39 9.77 2.03 1.59
C GLY A 39 8.66 1.65 2.57
N ASN A 40 7.85 0.62 2.28
CA ASN A 40 6.78 0.14 3.15
C ASN A 40 7.21 -1.04 4.06
N ARG A 41 8.52 -1.20 4.26
CA ARG A 41 9.15 -2.00 5.33
C ARG A 41 10.11 -1.18 6.19
N ASN A 42 10.29 0.11 5.89
CA ASN A 42 11.34 0.94 6.45
C ASN A 42 10.87 1.85 7.60
N TYR A 43 9.64 1.70 8.11
CA TYR A 43 9.17 2.49 9.26
C TYR A 43 9.52 1.82 10.59
N ASP A 44 9.69 2.62 11.65
CA ASP A 44 10.06 2.15 13.00
C ASP A 44 8.88 1.55 13.77
N ILE A 45 8.37 0.43 13.28
CA ILE A 45 7.29 -0.35 13.91
C ILE A 45 7.51 -1.83 13.63
N HIS A 46 7.93 -2.58 14.64
CA HIS A 46 8.38 -3.99 14.50
C HIS A 46 9.40 -4.17 13.37
N TRP A 47 10.21 -3.15 13.09
CA TRP A 47 11.03 -3.08 11.88
C TRP A 47 11.92 -4.33 11.70
N GLY A 48 11.87 -4.92 10.51
CA GLY A 48 12.70 -6.06 10.13
C GLY A 48 12.32 -7.40 10.77
N THR A 49 11.14 -7.53 11.42
CA THR A 49 10.80 -8.77 12.14
C THR A 49 10.01 -9.78 11.32
N VAL A 50 9.18 -9.33 10.38
CA VAL A 50 8.29 -10.21 9.59
C VAL A 50 7.96 -9.58 8.24
N GLY A 51 7.83 -10.42 7.20
CA GLY A 51 7.53 -9.98 5.85
C GLY A 51 8.66 -9.17 5.21
N THR A 52 9.90 -9.39 5.63
CA THR A 52 11.11 -8.69 5.20
C THR A 52 12.19 -9.69 4.80
N SER A 53 13.22 -9.20 4.11
CA SER A 53 14.43 -9.99 3.79
C SER A 53 15.68 -9.21 4.17
N ASP A 54 16.67 -9.88 4.76
CA ASP A 54 17.97 -9.28 5.05
C ASP A 54 18.87 -9.18 3.81
N HIS A 55 18.44 -9.76 2.68
CA HIS A 55 19.16 -9.64 1.41
C HIS A 55 18.84 -8.32 0.72
N ASN A 56 19.84 -7.44 0.57
CA ASN A 56 19.69 -6.11 -0.05
C ASN A 56 19.03 -6.10 -1.46
N CYS A 57 19.20 -7.19 -2.22
CA CYS A 57 18.64 -7.30 -3.57
C CYS A 57 17.16 -7.65 -3.56
N ALA A 58 16.62 -8.20 -2.47
CA ALA A 58 15.21 -8.53 -2.37
C ALA A 58 14.34 -7.26 -2.42
N ASP A 59 13.15 -7.38 -3.02
CA ASP A 59 12.18 -6.29 -3.12
C ASP A 59 11.54 -5.91 -1.77
N ILE A 60 11.69 -6.78 -0.77
CA ILE A 60 11.20 -6.60 0.60
C ILE A 60 12.34 -6.31 1.60
N TYR A 61 13.50 -5.83 1.11
CA TYR A 61 14.59 -5.39 1.97
C TYR A 61 14.18 -4.16 2.79
N PRO A 62 14.22 -4.21 4.14
CA PRO A 62 13.68 -3.14 4.99
C PRO A 62 14.66 -1.97 5.19
N GLY A 63 15.85 -2.04 4.60
CA GLY A 63 16.92 -1.06 4.75
C GLY A 63 17.92 -1.45 5.84
N SER A 64 18.89 -0.57 6.09
CA SER A 64 19.93 -0.81 7.10
C SER A 64 19.50 -0.47 8.53
N LYS A 65 18.44 0.32 8.67
CA LYS A 65 17.80 0.73 9.93
C LYS A 65 16.41 1.30 9.64
N PRO A 66 15.52 1.43 10.66
CA PRO A 66 14.29 2.19 10.49
C PRO A 66 14.59 3.60 10.00
N PHE A 67 13.80 4.07 9.04
CA PHE A 67 13.91 5.38 8.41
C PHE A 67 15.30 5.65 7.80
N SER A 68 15.93 4.62 7.22
CA SER A 68 17.17 4.80 6.44
C SER A 68 16.93 5.69 5.22
N GLU A 69 15.75 5.61 4.61
CA GLU A 69 15.41 6.31 3.37
C GLU A 69 15.01 7.76 3.63
N ILE A 70 15.28 8.67 2.69
CA ILE A 70 14.83 10.07 2.84
C ILE A 70 13.32 10.18 2.62
N GLU A 71 12.79 9.39 1.71
CA GLU A 71 11.38 9.28 1.33
C GLU A 71 10.52 8.95 2.56
N THR A 72 10.92 7.93 3.34
CA THR A 72 10.19 7.51 4.55
C THR A 72 10.36 8.50 5.70
N ARG A 73 11.52 9.15 5.81
CA ARG A 73 11.74 10.25 6.76
C ARG A 73 10.84 11.45 6.49
N VAL A 74 10.62 11.82 5.23
CA VAL A 74 9.69 12.92 4.88
C VAL A 74 8.27 12.60 5.32
N VAL A 75 7.78 11.37 5.09
CA VAL A 75 6.45 10.96 5.57
C VAL A 75 6.36 10.99 7.09
N ARG A 76 7.38 10.43 7.77
CA ARG A 76 7.50 10.46 9.23
C ARG A 76 7.43 11.89 9.77
N ASP A 77 8.15 12.82 9.16
CA ASP A 77 8.24 14.20 9.63
C ASP A 77 6.90 14.93 9.45
N VAL A 78 6.19 14.71 8.33
CA VAL A 78 4.83 15.22 8.13
C VAL A 78 3.85 14.65 9.15
N LEU A 79 3.92 13.35 9.45
CA LEU A 79 3.11 12.71 10.47
C LEU A 79 3.36 13.35 11.84
N ASN A 80 4.62 13.46 12.26
CA ASN A 80 5.01 14.01 13.55
C ASN A 80 4.66 15.49 13.70
N GLU A 81 4.93 16.31 12.69
CA GLU A 81 4.60 17.75 12.69
C GLU A 81 3.10 18.00 12.87
N ASN A 82 2.26 17.11 12.33
CA ASN A 82 0.82 17.29 12.27
C ASN A 82 0.04 16.37 13.22
N LEU A 83 0.74 15.58 14.03
CA LEU A 83 0.16 14.50 14.84
C LEU A 83 -0.98 14.97 15.74
N SER A 84 -0.81 16.13 16.38
CA SER A 84 -1.79 16.69 17.33
C SER A 84 -3.17 16.98 16.72
N ARG A 85 -3.25 17.09 15.39
CA ARG A 85 -4.47 17.40 14.64
C ARG A 85 -4.79 16.38 13.55
N MET A 86 -3.97 15.33 13.40
CA MET A 86 -4.18 14.32 12.38
C MET A 86 -5.18 13.27 12.86
N ILE A 87 -6.27 13.12 12.10
CA ILE A 87 -7.37 12.21 12.46
C ILE A 87 -7.37 10.98 11.55
N LEU A 88 -6.90 11.16 10.32
CA LEU A 88 -6.89 10.17 9.26
C LEU A 88 -5.55 10.19 8.55
N TYR A 89 -4.96 9.00 8.35
CA TYR A 89 -3.86 8.74 7.44
C TYR A 89 -4.27 7.64 6.45
N MET A 90 -3.96 7.83 5.18
CA MET A 90 -4.20 6.87 4.12
C MET A 90 -2.97 6.78 3.24
N THR A 91 -2.51 5.56 2.99
CA THR A 91 -1.46 5.27 2.00
C THR A 91 -2.08 4.46 0.87
N LEU A 92 -1.87 4.90 -0.37
CA LEU A 92 -2.44 4.29 -1.57
C LEU A 92 -1.37 3.41 -2.22
N HIS A 93 -1.74 2.17 -2.47
CA HIS A 93 -0.96 1.11 -3.10
C HIS A 93 -1.81 0.45 -4.20
N SER A 94 -1.22 -0.47 -4.93
CA SER A 94 -1.92 -1.36 -5.84
C SER A 94 -1.17 -2.70 -5.87
N TYR A 95 -1.82 -3.84 -6.06
CA TYR A 95 -3.24 -4.02 -6.37
C TYR A 95 -3.90 -5.07 -5.48
N GLY A 96 -5.25 -5.11 -5.50
CA GLY A 96 -6.01 -6.16 -4.83
C GLY A 96 -7.44 -5.81 -4.40
N SER A 97 -7.89 -4.56 -4.62
CA SER A 97 -9.19 -4.08 -4.13
C SER A 97 -9.35 -4.33 -2.62
N MET A 98 -8.46 -3.74 -1.80
CA MET A 98 -8.43 -3.96 -0.35
C MET A 98 -8.41 -2.63 0.42
N ILE A 99 -9.11 -2.60 1.55
CA ILE A 99 -9.00 -1.53 2.56
C ILE A 99 -8.52 -2.18 3.85
N MET A 100 -7.23 -2.06 4.10
CA MET A 100 -6.56 -2.73 5.20
C MET A 100 -6.29 -1.75 6.34
N TYR A 101 -6.38 -2.24 7.56
CA TYR A 101 -6.01 -1.50 8.77
C TYR A 101 -5.10 -2.31 9.70
N PRO A 102 -4.37 -1.66 10.63
CA PRO A 102 -3.43 -2.33 11.52
C PRO A 102 -4.03 -3.43 12.42
N TRP A 103 -3.23 -4.33 12.99
CA TRP A 103 -1.77 -4.44 12.83
C TRP A 103 -1.38 -5.47 11.77
N GLY A 104 -0.46 -5.09 10.87
CA GLY A 104 0.03 -5.95 9.79
C GLY A 104 1.10 -6.94 10.23
N HIS A 105 1.84 -6.67 11.31
CA HIS A 105 2.95 -7.53 11.73
C HIS A 105 2.49 -8.85 12.37
N ASP A 106 1.43 -8.83 13.19
CA ASP A 106 0.95 -10.02 13.93
C ASP A 106 -0.54 -10.34 13.74
N GLY A 107 -1.28 -9.49 13.02
CA GLY A 107 -2.71 -9.67 12.78
C GLY A 107 -3.60 -9.35 14.00
N SER A 108 -3.01 -8.85 15.10
CA SER A 108 -3.79 -8.46 16.26
C SER A 108 -4.62 -7.19 15.97
N LEU A 109 -5.67 -6.99 16.77
CA LEU A 109 -6.55 -5.84 16.65
C LEU A 109 -6.10 -4.71 17.56
N SER A 110 -6.07 -3.48 17.05
CA SER A 110 -5.83 -2.30 17.87
C SER A 110 -7.04 -1.93 18.73
N ASN A 111 -6.83 -1.06 19.73
CA ASN A 111 -7.88 -0.56 20.60
C ASN A 111 -9.03 0.14 19.84
N ASN A 112 -8.79 0.63 18.61
CA ASN A 112 -9.79 1.30 17.77
C ASN A 112 -10.24 0.43 16.58
N ALA A 113 -10.06 -0.90 16.64
CA ALA A 113 -10.38 -1.79 15.52
C ALA A 113 -11.85 -1.70 15.06
N LEU A 114 -12.80 -1.53 15.97
CA LEU A 114 -14.22 -1.35 15.61
C LEU A 114 -14.45 -0.09 14.77
N GLY A 115 -13.78 1.01 15.14
CA GLY A 115 -13.86 2.28 14.41
C GLY A 115 -13.21 2.18 13.04
N LEU A 116 -12.02 1.57 12.97
CA LEU A 116 -11.32 1.28 11.72
C LEU A 116 -12.19 0.43 10.78
N HIS A 117 -12.70 -0.70 11.27
CA HIS A 117 -13.50 -1.62 10.46
C HIS A 117 -14.80 -0.99 9.98
N THR A 118 -15.55 -0.33 10.86
CA THR A 118 -16.83 0.32 10.49
C THR A 118 -16.64 1.42 9.45
N VAL A 119 -15.57 2.20 9.58
CA VAL A 119 -15.23 3.24 8.59
C VAL A 119 -14.78 2.61 7.28
N GLY A 120 -13.94 1.57 7.33
CA GLY A 120 -13.51 0.81 6.14
C GLY A 120 -14.68 0.22 5.36
N ILE A 121 -15.67 -0.39 6.04
CA ILE A 121 -16.88 -0.91 5.39
C ILE A 121 -17.66 0.21 4.70
N ALA A 122 -17.86 1.35 5.38
CA ALA A 122 -18.55 2.48 4.78
C ALA A 122 -17.82 3.06 3.56
N MET A 123 -16.48 3.00 3.53
CA MET A 123 -15.67 3.37 2.37
C MET A 123 -15.86 2.38 1.22
N ALA A 124 -15.78 1.08 1.49
CA ALA A 124 -15.98 0.03 0.49
C ALA A 124 -17.40 0.07 -0.11
N ASP A 125 -18.43 0.35 0.69
CA ASP A 125 -19.80 0.56 0.20
C ASP A 125 -19.89 1.74 -0.78
N ALA A 126 -19.23 2.85 -0.47
CA ALA A 126 -19.24 4.04 -1.30
C ALA A 126 -18.48 3.85 -2.62
N ILE A 127 -17.35 3.14 -2.57
CA ILE A 127 -16.58 2.73 -3.75
C ILE A 127 -17.46 1.83 -4.63
N TYR A 128 -18.04 0.77 -4.05
CA TYR A 128 -18.84 -0.22 -4.78
C TYR A 128 -20.04 0.39 -5.52
N ALA A 129 -20.61 1.49 -5.01
CA ALA A 129 -21.69 2.21 -5.68
C ALA A 129 -21.27 2.88 -7.00
N LYS A 130 -19.96 2.98 -7.28
CA LYS A 130 -19.36 3.53 -8.52
C LYS A 130 -18.54 2.52 -9.31
N THR A 131 -18.28 1.35 -8.73
CA THR A 131 -17.41 0.33 -9.32
C THR A 131 -17.96 -0.24 -10.61
N LEU A 132 -17.09 -0.35 -11.62
CA LEU A 132 -17.41 -0.99 -12.89
C LEU A 132 -17.56 -2.51 -12.68
N PRO A 133 -18.43 -3.20 -13.45
CA PRO A 133 -18.67 -4.64 -13.27
C PRO A 133 -17.43 -5.55 -13.40
N VAL A 134 -16.37 -5.06 -14.06
CA VAL A 134 -15.10 -5.81 -14.23
C VAL A 134 -14.29 -5.90 -12.94
N PHE A 135 -14.48 -4.99 -11.98
CA PHE A 135 -13.71 -4.98 -10.74
C PHE A 135 -14.46 -5.67 -9.59
N PRO A 136 -13.73 -6.42 -8.74
CA PRO A 136 -14.32 -7.00 -7.55
C PRO A 136 -14.61 -5.92 -6.51
N ARG A 137 -15.57 -6.21 -5.63
CA ARG A 137 -15.83 -5.38 -4.46
C ARG A 137 -14.63 -5.37 -3.52
N TYR A 138 -14.35 -4.22 -2.91
CA TYR A 138 -13.25 -4.10 -1.96
C TYR A 138 -13.43 -4.99 -0.72
N THR A 139 -12.37 -5.70 -0.35
CA THR A 139 -12.28 -6.46 0.91
C THR A 139 -11.77 -5.56 2.03
N VAL A 140 -12.44 -5.58 3.18
CA VAL A 140 -12.09 -4.72 4.33
C VAL A 140 -11.67 -5.59 5.51
N GLY A 141 -10.56 -5.28 6.15
CA GLY A 141 -10.13 -6.03 7.33
C GLY A 141 -8.75 -5.67 7.86
N ASN A 142 -8.32 -6.45 8.86
CA ASN A 142 -6.96 -6.39 9.36
C ASN A 142 -5.98 -6.74 8.23
N SER A 143 -4.88 -5.99 8.15
CA SER A 143 -3.93 -6.10 7.03
C SER A 143 -3.39 -7.51 6.84
N LEU A 144 -2.97 -8.21 7.90
CA LEU A 144 -2.43 -9.57 7.80
C LEU A 144 -3.51 -10.54 7.29
N HIS A 145 -4.71 -10.48 7.87
CA HIS A 145 -5.78 -11.41 7.53
C HIS A 145 -6.35 -11.20 6.13
N VAL A 146 -6.31 -9.98 5.60
CA VAL A 146 -6.78 -9.66 4.25
C VAL A 146 -5.72 -10.00 3.20
N VAL A 147 -4.46 -9.61 3.43
CA VAL A 147 -3.37 -9.82 2.46
C VAL A 147 -2.79 -11.24 2.50
N GLY A 148 -3.00 -11.97 3.59
CA GLY A 148 -2.56 -13.36 3.77
C GLY A 148 -1.14 -13.54 4.34
N TYR A 149 -0.43 -12.47 4.69
CA TYR A 149 0.90 -12.55 5.28
C TYR A 149 1.20 -11.39 6.24
N GLY A 150 2.12 -11.63 7.17
CA GLY A 150 2.58 -10.60 8.12
C GLY A 150 3.59 -9.64 7.50
N ALA A 151 3.46 -8.35 7.77
CA ALA A 151 4.35 -7.31 7.28
C ALA A 151 4.70 -6.30 8.39
N SER A 152 5.99 -6.14 8.64
CA SER A 152 6.52 -5.14 9.57
C SER A 152 6.98 -3.87 8.87
N GLY A 153 7.16 -2.78 9.63
CA GLY A 153 7.72 -1.52 9.11
C GLY A 153 6.84 -0.82 8.07
N ALA A 154 5.53 -1.07 8.08
CA ALA A 154 4.57 -0.44 7.18
C ALA A 154 4.17 0.97 7.65
N ALA A 155 3.90 1.86 6.70
CA ALA A 155 3.60 3.26 6.97
C ALA A 155 2.29 3.46 7.77
N ALA A 156 1.24 2.71 7.42
CA ALA A 156 -0.06 2.77 8.10
C ALA A 156 0.02 2.30 9.56
N ASP A 157 0.75 1.20 9.82
CA ASP A 157 1.02 0.71 11.17
C ASP A 157 1.82 1.75 11.98
N TYR A 158 2.86 2.34 11.39
CA TYR A 158 3.64 3.38 12.08
C TYR A 158 2.76 4.58 12.45
N ALA A 159 1.98 5.11 11.49
CA ALA A 159 1.06 6.22 11.74
C ALA A 159 0.06 5.89 12.88
N HIS A 160 -0.42 4.65 12.95
CA HIS A 160 -1.33 4.23 14.01
C HIS A 160 -0.62 4.13 15.36
N SER A 161 0.61 3.60 15.38
CA SER A 161 1.41 3.43 16.59
C SER A 161 1.73 4.75 17.29
N ILE A 162 1.90 5.83 16.53
CA ILE A 162 2.16 7.17 17.08
C ILE A 162 0.87 7.92 17.44
N GLY A 163 -0.30 7.34 17.19
CA GLY A 163 -1.58 7.85 17.69
C GLY A 163 -2.54 8.44 16.65
N VAL A 164 -2.30 8.26 15.34
CA VAL A 164 -3.31 8.63 14.33
C VAL A 164 -4.53 7.70 14.47
N PRO A 165 -5.74 8.23 14.75
CA PRO A 165 -6.89 7.39 15.11
C PRO A 165 -7.37 6.44 14.00
N LEU A 166 -7.41 6.92 12.76
CA LEU A 166 -7.82 6.17 11.58
C LEU A 166 -6.65 6.07 10.60
N THR A 167 -6.22 4.87 10.29
CA THR A 167 -5.08 4.60 9.41
C THR A 167 -5.42 3.45 8.48
N PHE A 168 -5.27 3.67 7.18
CA PHE A 168 -5.60 2.64 6.19
C PHE A 168 -4.52 2.52 5.12
N THR A 169 -4.27 1.29 4.68
CA THR A 169 -3.64 0.99 3.40
C THR A 169 -4.73 0.66 2.39
N TYR A 170 -4.75 1.38 1.28
CA TYR A 170 -5.57 1.08 0.12
C TYR A 170 -4.78 0.24 -0.86
N GLU A 171 -5.29 -0.92 -1.25
CA GLU A 171 -4.84 -1.61 -2.46
C GLU A 171 -5.88 -1.34 -3.54
N LEU A 172 -5.54 -0.51 -4.52
CA LEU A 172 -6.40 -0.19 -5.66
C LEU A 172 -6.70 -1.44 -6.51
N PRO A 173 -7.69 -1.40 -7.42
CA PRO A 173 -8.00 -2.55 -8.26
C PRO A 173 -6.90 -2.78 -9.29
N GLY A 174 -6.71 -4.05 -9.64
CA GLY A 174 -5.90 -4.52 -10.76
C GLY A 174 -6.65 -5.65 -11.45
N ILE A 175 -6.31 -5.91 -12.71
CA ILE A 175 -6.86 -7.02 -13.51
C ILE A 175 -5.69 -7.92 -13.87
N GLU A 176 -5.73 -9.17 -13.41
CA GLU A 176 -4.69 -10.17 -13.71
C GLU A 176 -4.96 -10.89 -15.05
N HIS A 177 -6.23 -11.07 -15.41
CA HIS A 177 -6.64 -11.78 -16.63
C HIS A 177 -7.57 -10.90 -17.49
N ASP A 178 -7.20 -10.71 -18.76
CA ASP A 178 -8.16 -10.24 -19.78
C ASP A 178 -9.13 -11.39 -20.07
N TYR A 179 -10.43 -11.13 -19.93
CA TYR A 179 -11.47 -12.11 -20.26
C TYR A 179 -11.73 -12.24 -21.78
N ASP A 180 -10.93 -11.58 -22.62
CA ASP A 180 -11.16 -11.46 -24.07
C ASP A 180 -10.27 -12.36 -24.95
N ASP A 181 -9.31 -13.12 -24.40
CA ASP A 181 -8.55 -14.10 -25.18
C ASP A 181 -9.25 -15.48 -25.15
N ASP A 182 -10.26 -15.64 -26.02
CA ASP A 182 -10.66 -16.94 -26.59
C ASP A 182 -9.62 -17.42 -27.65
N GLU A 183 -8.34 -17.11 -27.49
CA GLU A 183 -7.28 -17.71 -28.30
C GLU A 183 -6.78 -18.98 -27.60
N GLU A 184 -6.91 -20.11 -28.30
CA GLU A 184 -6.51 -21.44 -27.85
C GLU A 184 -5.12 -21.40 -27.20
N GLU A 185 -5.02 -21.86 -25.95
CA GLU A 185 -3.73 -22.07 -25.27
C GLU A 185 -2.86 -23.02 -26.12
N GLU A 186 -1.98 -22.48 -26.94
CA GLU A 186 -0.82 -23.22 -27.44
C GLU A 186 0.14 -23.39 -26.26
N GLU A 187 0.27 -24.63 -25.79
CA GLU A 187 1.28 -25.07 -24.82
C GLU A 187 2.68 -24.84 -25.41
N ASP A 188 3.24 -23.63 -25.28
CA ASP A 188 4.64 -23.36 -25.60
C ASP A 188 5.39 -22.66 -24.45
N ASP A 189 6.29 -23.45 -23.85
CA ASP A 189 7.51 -23.15 -23.08
C ASP A 189 7.53 -22.05 -22.00
N ASP A 190 7.67 -22.54 -20.77
CA ASP A 190 8.48 -22.07 -19.63
C ASP A 190 9.31 -20.78 -19.82
N PHE A 191 9.25 -19.89 -18.82
CA PHE A 191 9.84 -18.54 -18.66
C PHE A 191 8.97 -17.33 -19.09
N ALA A 192 8.16 -16.81 -18.14
CA ALA A 192 7.66 -15.42 -18.01
C ALA A 192 6.15 -15.14 -18.08
N ASN A 193 5.28 -16.10 -17.76
CA ASN A 193 3.87 -15.78 -17.48
C ASN A 193 3.68 -15.36 -16.01
N ASP A 194 4.10 -14.14 -15.68
CA ASP A 194 3.79 -13.50 -14.40
C ASP A 194 2.50 -12.67 -14.56
N ASP A 195 1.37 -13.36 -14.75
CA ASP A 195 0.03 -12.73 -14.88
C ASP A 195 -0.29 -11.80 -13.71
N HIS A 196 0.33 -12.02 -12.55
CA HIS A 196 0.23 -11.13 -11.38
C HIS A 196 0.81 -9.73 -11.65
N LEU A 197 1.82 -9.60 -12.52
CA LEU A 197 2.39 -8.29 -12.82
C LEU A 197 1.43 -7.39 -13.61
N LYS A 198 0.49 -7.96 -14.36
CA LYS A 198 -0.54 -7.22 -15.10
C LYS A 198 -1.42 -6.38 -14.16
N GLY A 199 -1.63 -6.86 -12.93
CA GLY A 199 -2.36 -6.10 -11.89
C GLY A 199 -1.72 -4.75 -11.54
N PHE A 200 -0.40 -4.59 -11.70
CA PHE A 200 0.30 -3.30 -11.50
C PHE A 200 0.26 -2.36 -12.71
N HIS A 201 -0.34 -2.80 -13.82
CA HIS A 201 -0.46 -2.05 -15.06
C HIS A 201 -1.91 -1.96 -15.54
N LEU A 202 -2.74 -1.33 -14.71
CA LEU A 202 -4.14 -1.04 -15.04
C LEU A 202 -4.27 -0.35 -16.41
N ASP A 203 -5.16 -0.85 -17.27
CA ASP A 203 -5.45 -0.24 -18.57
C ASP A 203 -5.81 1.26 -18.39
N PRO A 204 -5.22 2.17 -19.20
CA PRO A 204 -5.51 3.60 -19.19
C PRO A 204 -7.01 3.96 -19.17
N GLN A 205 -7.88 3.16 -19.80
CA GLN A 205 -9.33 3.36 -19.81
C GLN A 205 -9.95 3.34 -18.40
N TYR A 206 -9.34 2.59 -17.47
CA TYR A 206 -9.82 2.44 -16.10
C TYR A 206 -9.23 3.45 -15.11
N ILE A 207 -8.19 4.23 -15.48
CA ILE A 207 -7.54 5.19 -14.58
C ILE A 207 -8.56 6.19 -13.99
N ARG A 208 -9.40 6.79 -14.84
CA ARG A 208 -10.41 7.75 -14.38
C ARG A 208 -11.51 7.09 -13.55
N PRO A 209 -12.16 6.00 -14.00
CA PRO A 209 -13.13 5.26 -13.19
C PRO A 209 -12.60 4.88 -11.80
N VAL A 210 -11.38 4.32 -11.72
CA VAL A 210 -10.76 3.91 -10.45
C VAL A 210 -10.49 5.12 -9.55
N ALA A 211 -10.03 6.24 -10.11
CA ALA A 211 -9.84 7.47 -9.35
C ALA A 211 -11.17 8.03 -8.80
N GLU A 212 -12.24 7.98 -9.60
CA GLU A 212 -13.58 8.47 -9.23
C GLU A 212 -14.21 7.61 -8.12
N GLU A 213 -14.16 6.28 -8.21
CA GLU A 213 -14.68 5.40 -7.14
C GLU A 213 -13.85 5.54 -5.84
N THR A 214 -12.52 5.64 -5.95
CA THR A 214 -11.62 5.78 -4.81
C THR A 214 -11.90 7.09 -4.07
N TRP A 215 -12.19 8.16 -4.82
CA TRP A 215 -12.56 9.45 -4.25
C TRP A 215 -13.85 9.40 -3.41
N GLU A 216 -14.84 8.59 -3.80
CA GLU A 216 -16.05 8.38 -2.99
C GLU A 216 -15.71 7.73 -1.64
N GLY A 217 -14.83 6.73 -1.64
CA GLY A 217 -14.31 6.11 -0.42
C GLY A 217 -13.60 7.12 0.48
N ILE A 218 -12.63 7.87 -0.06
CA ILE A 218 -11.90 8.92 0.66
C ILE A 218 -12.86 9.96 1.25
N SER A 219 -13.85 10.39 0.46
CA SER A 219 -14.86 11.38 0.87
C SER A 219 -15.70 10.89 2.05
N VAL A 220 -16.10 9.62 2.06
CA VAL A 220 -16.82 9.02 3.19
C VAL A 220 -15.92 8.91 4.41
N CYS A 221 -14.67 8.45 4.25
CA CYS A 221 -13.74 8.36 5.37
C CYS A 221 -13.52 9.71 6.05
N ALA A 222 -13.26 10.77 5.27
CA ALA A 222 -13.04 12.11 5.80
C ALA A 222 -14.27 12.64 6.58
N LYS A 223 -15.49 12.39 6.09
CA LYS A 223 -16.74 12.74 6.79
C LYS A 223 -16.88 11.98 8.12
N ARG A 224 -16.56 10.68 8.13
CA ARG A 224 -16.60 9.84 9.35
C ARG A 224 -15.52 10.24 10.36
N ALA A 225 -14.30 10.51 9.90
CA ALA A 225 -13.19 11.02 10.72
C ALA A 225 -13.59 12.32 11.45
N ARG A 226 -14.24 13.25 10.76
CA ARG A 226 -14.73 14.50 11.37
C ARG A 226 -15.77 14.26 12.47
N ALA A 227 -16.60 13.24 12.36
CA ALA A 227 -17.61 12.92 13.37
C ALA A 227 -16.96 12.43 14.69
N ILE A 228 -15.87 11.65 14.60
CA ILE A 228 -15.12 11.15 15.76
C ILE A 228 -14.52 12.30 16.59
N VAL A 229 -14.07 13.37 15.94
CA VAL A 229 -13.54 14.56 16.65
C VAL A 229 -14.63 15.30 17.41
N ARG A 230 -15.84 15.38 16.86
CA ARG A 230 -16.96 16.11 17.47
C ARG A 230 -17.59 15.39 18.67
N SER A 231 -17.31 14.11 18.85
CA SER A 231 -17.80 13.31 19.97
C SER A 231 -16.86 13.28 21.19
N LYS A 232 -15.71 13.97 21.12
CA LYS A 232 -14.79 14.20 22.23
C LYS A 232 -14.98 15.62 22.78
#